data_AF-A0A1Y2S8Z2-F1
#
_entry.id   AF-A0A1Y2S8Z2-F1
#
_cell.length_a   1.000
_cell.length_b   1.000
_cell.length_c   1.000
_cell.angle_alpha   90.00
_cell.angle_beta   90.00
_cell.angle_gamma   90.00
#
_symmetry.space_group_name_H-M   'P 1'
#
loop_
_entity.id
_entity.type
_entity.pdbx_description
1 polymer ?
#
loop_
_entity_poly.entity_id
_entity_poly.type
_entity_poly.pdbx_seq_one_letter_code
_entity_poly.pdbx_strand_id
1 'polypeptide(L)' 'METCSGCGYSLRDSQVVESTDILYKSCPKCSSEAGRHVYYKYEDFGMRTMDDGRYIVQSWCPSCRSSEMPVTPPEFTC' A
#
# COMPACT_ATOMS: atom_id res chain seq x y z
N MET A 1 -1.62 13.89 -13.38
CA MET A 1 -1.20 12.52 -13.05
C MET A 1 -0.34 12.63 -11.81
N GLU A 2 -0.69 11.91 -10.74
CA GLU A 2 0.14 11.86 -9.52
C GLU A 2 1.16 10.75 -9.70
N THR A 3 2.37 11.11 -10.13
CA THR A 3 3.49 10.19 -10.39
C THR A 3 4.47 10.24 -9.24
N CYS A 4 5.04 9.10 -8.88
CA CYS A 4 6.05 8.99 -7.84
C CYS A 4 7.34 9.67 -8.30
N SER A 5 7.89 10.57 -7.46
CA SER A 5 9.16 11.25 -7.73
C SER A 5 10.37 10.30 -7.79
N GLY A 6 10.35 9.19 -7.04
CA GLY A 6 11.44 8.20 -7.02
C GLY A 6 11.44 7.23 -8.22
N CYS A 7 10.30 6.62 -8.55
CA CYS A 7 10.22 5.55 -9.56
C CYS A 7 9.46 5.93 -10.85
N GLY A 8 8.82 7.09 -10.91
CA GLY A 8 8.07 7.57 -12.08
C GLY A 8 6.70 6.92 -12.32
N TYR A 9 6.35 5.85 -11.60
CA TYR A 9 5.06 5.18 -11.72
C TYR A 9 3.92 5.95 -11.02
N SER A 10 2.69 5.65 -11.40
CA SER A 10 1.47 6.22 -10.82
C SER A 10 1.37 5.95 -9.32
N LEU A 11 1.09 6.99 -8.52
CA LEU A 11 0.85 6.91 -7.07
C LEU A 11 -0.54 6.33 -6.74
N ARG A 12 -1.44 6.30 -7.72
CA ARG A 12 -2.79 5.73 -7.58
C ARG A 12 -2.79 4.21 -7.67
N ASP A 13 -1.75 3.65 -8.27
CA ASP A 13 -1.59 2.20 -8.41
C ASP A 13 -0.70 1.68 -7.28
N SER A 14 -1.20 0.65 -6.59
CA SER A 14 -0.38 -0.08 -5.62
C SER A 14 0.77 -0.78 -6.34
N GLN A 15 1.97 -0.62 -5.80
CA GLN A 15 3.16 -1.37 -6.18
C GLN A 15 3.41 -2.45 -5.14
N VAL A 16 3.93 -3.59 -5.60
CA VAL A 16 4.38 -4.68 -4.74
C VAL A 16 5.86 -4.89 -5.02
N VAL A 17 6.67 -4.94 -3.97
CA VAL A 17 8.11 -5.14 -4.06
C VAL A 17 8.53 -6.19 -3.04
N GLU A 18 9.52 -7.00 -3.40
CA GLU A 18 10.12 -7.98 -2.51
C GLU A 18 11.48 -7.45 -2.05
N SER A 19 11.74 -7.47 -0.74
CA SER A 19 13.04 -7.13 -0.17
C SER A 19 13.35 -8.10 0.96
N THR A 20 14.49 -8.79 0.87
CA THR A 20 14.95 -9.76 1.89
C THR A 20 13.89 -10.83 2.20
N ASP A 21 13.28 -11.42 1.15
CA ASP A 21 12.21 -12.42 1.26
C ASP A 21 10.91 -11.94 1.95
N ILE A 22 10.77 -10.62 2.14
CA ILE A 22 9.56 -9.99 2.67
C ILE A 22 8.89 -9.21 1.54
N LEU A 23 7.59 -9.46 1.35
CA LEU A 23 6.76 -8.69 0.44
C LEU A 23 6.26 -7.42 1.10
N TYR A 24 6.40 -6.31 0.37
CA TYR A 24 5.90 -5.01 0.73
C TYR A 24 4.93 -4.51 -0.32
N LYS A 25 3.93 -3.75 0.11
CA LYS A 25 2.92 -3.17 -0.77
C LYS A 25 2.76 -1.69 -0.48
N SER A 26 2.66 -0.88 -1.54
CA SER A 26 2.39 0.54 -1.38
C SER A 26 0.91 0.83 -1.21
N CYS A 27 0.59 1.76 -0.29
CA CYS A 27 -0.77 2.26 -0.11
C CYS A 27 -1.03 3.44 -1.06
N PRO A 28 -2.00 3.37 -1.98
CA PRO A 28 -2.26 4.44 -2.95
C PRO A 28 -2.58 5.80 -2.31
N LYS A 29 -3.36 5.80 -1.22
CA LYS A 29 -3.74 7.03 -0.52
C LYS A 29 -2.52 7.68 0.15
N CYS A 30 -1.79 6.93 0.99
CA CYS A 30 -0.57 7.44 1.62
C CYS A 30 0.46 7.88 0.58
N SER A 31 0.56 7.14 -0.53
CA SER A 31 1.51 7.46 -1.59
C SER A 31 1.17 8.76 -2.30
N SER A 32 -0.11 8.98 -2.59
CA SER A 32 -0.59 10.21 -3.22
C SER A 32 -0.41 11.42 -2.29
N GLU A 33 -0.73 11.28 -1.00
CA GLU A 33 -0.52 12.32 0.01
C GLU A 33 0.97 12.66 0.22
N ALA A 34 1.86 11.67 0.13
CA ALA A 34 3.30 11.85 0.31
C ALA A 34 4.05 12.26 -0.97
N GLY A 35 3.42 12.16 -2.15
CA GLY A 35 4.06 12.37 -3.45
C GLY A 35 5.07 11.30 -3.87
N ARG A 36 5.14 10.18 -3.15
CA ARG A 36 6.07 9.06 -3.37
C ARG A 36 5.43 7.75 -2.90
N HIS A 37 5.83 6.60 -3.43
CA HIS A 37 5.29 5.33 -2.95
C HIS A 37 5.68 5.07 -1.49
N VAL A 38 4.68 4.84 -0.65
CA VAL A 38 4.83 4.55 0.78
C VAL A 38 4.51 3.08 1.01
N TYR A 39 5.50 2.30 1.45
CA TYR A 39 5.43 0.85 1.57
C TYR A 39 5.18 0.39 3.01
N TYR A 40 4.34 -0.62 3.14
CA TYR A 40 4.07 -1.36 4.37
C TYR A 40 4.22 -2.85 4.07
N LYS A 41 4.30 -3.69 5.10
CA LYS A 41 4.33 -5.15 4.88
C LYS A 41 3.06 -5.58 4.18
N TYR A 42 3.19 -6.48 3.21
CA TYR A 42 2.05 -6.96 2.43
C TYR A 42 1.00 -7.62 3.33
N GLU A 43 1.43 -8.34 4.37
CA GLU A 43 0.57 -9.01 5.35
C GLU A 43 -0.31 -8.04 6.15
N ASP A 44 0.19 -6.83 6.45
CA ASP A 44 -0.53 -5.84 7.26
C ASP A 44 -1.77 -5.30 6.56
N PHE A 45 -1.81 -5.32 5.22
CA PHE A 45 -3.02 -4.92 4.49
C PHE A 45 -4.20 -5.82 4.85
N GLY A 46 -3.94 -7.07 5.18
CA GLY A 46 -4.97 -8.08 5.33
C GLY A 46 -5.67 -8.40 4.01
N MET A 47 -6.61 -9.32 4.09
CA MET A 47 -7.31 -9.87 2.93
C MET A 47 -8.80 -9.52 2.98
N ARG A 48 -9.44 -9.55 1.83
CA ARG A 48 -10.90 -9.45 1.67
C ARG A 48 -11.41 -10.56 0.76
N THR A 49 -12.61 -11.02 1.06
CA THR A 49 -13.40 -11.84 0.16
C THR A 49 -14.27 -10.92 -0.67
N MET A 50 -14.18 -11.00 -1.99
CA MET A 50 -15.08 -10.29 -2.90
C MET A 50 -16.40 -11.07 -3.08
N ASP A 51 -17.43 -10.40 -3.56
CA ASP A 51 -18.76 -11.02 -3.80
C ASP A 51 -18.70 -12.19 -4.81
N ASP A 52 -17.68 -12.22 -5.66
CA ASP A 52 -17.40 -13.33 -6.59
C ASP A 52 -16.61 -14.50 -5.96
N GLY A 53 -16.41 -14.46 -4.65
CA GLY A 53 -15.70 -15.49 -3.88
C GLY A 53 -14.17 -15.40 -3.93
N ARG A 54 -13.58 -14.46 -4.68
CA ARG A 54 -12.13 -14.29 -4.71
C ARG A 54 -11.61 -13.74 -3.38
N TYR A 55 -10.52 -14.32 -2.89
CA TYR A 55 -9.81 -13.86 -1.70
C TYR A 55 -8.56 -13.06 -2.13
N ILE A 56 -8.61 -11.74 -1.98
CA ILE A 56 -7.55 -10.83 -2.47
C ILE A 56 -7.08 -9.88 -1.37
N VAL A 57 -5.85 -9.37 -1.50
CA VAL A 57 -5.31 -8.37 -0.59
C VAL A 57 -6.13 -7.08 -0.64
N GLN A 58 -6.18 -6.37 0.50
CA GLN A 58 -6.82 -5.07 0.57
C GLN A 58 -6.05 -4.02 -0.24
N SER A 59 -6.79 -3.08 -0.84
CA SER A 59 -6.20 -2.02 -1.65
C SER A 59 -5.42 -1.01 -0.79
N TRP A 60 -5.90 -0.72 0.42
CA TRP A 60 -5.36 0.31 1.31
C TRP A 60 -4.83 -0.29 2.61
N CYS A 61 -3.83 0.38 3.22
CA CYS A 61 -3.28 -0.01 4.52
C CYS A 61 -4.36 0.09 5.62
N PRO A 62 -4.16 -0.57 6.79
CA PRO A 62 -5.13 -0.57 7.88
C PRO A 62 -5.61 0.82 8.29
N SER A 63 -4.68 1.77 8.42
CA SER A 63 -5.01 3.14 8.86
C SER A 63 -5.87 3.89 7.84
N CYS A 64 -5.60 3.70 6.53
CA CYS A 64 -6.43 4.28 5.47
C CYS A 64 -7.81 3.61 5.35
N ARG A 65 -7.93 2.34 5.75
CA ARG A 65 -9.19 1.59 5.70
C ARG A 65 -10.10 1.91 6.88
N SER A 66 -9.56 1.90 8.09
CA SER A 66 -10.35 1.99 9.32
C SER A 66 -10.65 3.43 9.74
N SER A 67 -10.02 4.45 9.14
CA SER A 67 -10.08 5.85 9.61
C SER A 67 -9.69 6.04 11.10
N GLU A 68 -9.24 4.99 11.77
CA GLU A 68 -8.87 4.93 13.19
C GLU A 68 -7.43 4.40 13.32
N MET A 69 -6.69 5.02 14.24
CA MET A 69 -5.30 4.72 14.58
C MET A 69 -5.21 3.42 15.43
N PRO A 70 -4.16 2.59 15.27
CA PRO A 70 -2.77 3.02 15.10
C PRO A 70 -2.33 3.20 13.65
N VAL A 71 -1.46 4.19 13.44
CA VAL A 71 -0.68 4.33 12.21
C VAL A 71 0.39 3.26 12.25
N THR A 72 0.28 2.20 11.46
CA THR A 72 1.46 1.37 11.21
C THR A 72 2.48 2.28 10.53
N PRO A 73 3.70 2.45 11.09
CA PRO A 73 4.69 3.27 10.44
C PRO A 73 5.04 2.64 9.09
N PRO A 74 5.28 3.44 8.05
CA PRO A 74 5.78 2.91 6.79
C PRO A 74 7.16 2.31 6.99
N GLU A 75 7.41 1.19 6.32
CA GLU A 75 8.69 0.48 6.39
C GLU A 75 9.75 1.25 5.59
N PHE A 76 9.36 1.77 4.43
CA PHE A 76 10.19 2.65 3.60
C PHE A 76 9.34 3.39 2.56
N THR A 77 9.97 4.32 1.87
CA THR A 77 9.40 4.97 0.68
C THR A 77 10.30 4.76 -0.52
N CYS A 78 9.75 4.91 -1.73
CA CYS A 78 10.58 5.17 -2.91
C CYS A 78 11.48 6.41 -2.70
#